data_AF-A0A519JRE1-F1
#
_entry.id   AF-A0A519JRE1-F1
#
_cell.length_a   1.000
_cell.length_b   1.000
_cell.length_c   1.000
_cell.angle_alpha   90.00
_cell.angle_beta   90.00
_cell.angle_gamma   90.00
#
_symmetry.space_group_name_H-M   'P 1'
#
loop_
_entity.id
_entity.type
_entity.pdbx_description
1 polymer ?
#
loop_
_entity_poly.entity_id
_entity_poly.type
_entity_poly.pdbx_seq_one_letter_code
_entity_poly.pdbx_strand_id
1 'polypeptide(L)'
;MIFNHDLNTAKEIDRTIKEKYPDFNPNMDFVYFHGASPESNYSTFKLPSSDVFGGSLFTWDGGNNWRIVNFFRVNDVGYYKFMDDKPSFDQAKDSVDALPIWPNPNAVKKVGNVVIVKIGENKGTPLPFE
;
A
#
# COMPACT_ATOMS: atom_id res chain seq x y z
N MET A 1 14.58 -11.55 -7.47
CA MET A 1 14.58 -10.20 -8.07
C MET A 1 13.50 -9.38 -7.37
N ILE A 2 13.77 -8.13 -7.04
CA ILE A 2 12.86 -7.27 -6.26
C ILE A 2 11.47 -7.14 -6.89
N PHE A 3 11.40 -7.04 -8.22
CA PHE A 3 10.13 -6.93 -8.95
C PHE A 3 9.16 -8.09 -8.65
N ASN A 4 9.65 -9.33 -8.65
CA ASN A 4 8.82 -10.51 -8.35
C ASN A 4 8.36 -10.50 -6.89
N HIS A 5 9.20 -9.99 -5.99
CA HIS A 5 8.82 -9.85 -4.58
C HIS A 5 7.71 -8.81 -4.42
N ASP A 6 7.87 -7.62 -5.01
CA ASP A 6 6.83 -6.57 -5.00
C ASP A 6 5.53 -7.04 -5.66
N LEU A 7 5.62 -7.77 -6.79
CA LEU A 7 4.46 -8.34 -7.46
C LEU A 7 3.72 -9.35 -6.57
N ASN A 8 4.46 -10.20 -5.86
CA ASN A 8 3.86 -11.15 -4.92
C ASN A 8 3.22 -10.43 -3.74
N THR A 9 3.89 -9.43 -3.15
CA THR A 9 3.33 -8.58 -2.10
C THR A 9 2.05 -7.89 -2.56
N ALA A 10 2.02 -7.33 -3.77
CA ALA A 10 0.82 -6.71 -4.33
C ALA A 10 -0.34 -7.71 -4.45
N LYS A 11 -0.07 -8.92 -4.98
CA LYS A 11 -1.08 -9.99 -5.09
C LYS A 11 -1.60 -10.44 -3.74
N GLU A 12 -0.74 -10.55 -2.73
CA GLU A 12 -1.14 -10.93 -1.38
C GLU A 12 -2.01 -9.86 -0.70
N ILE A 13 -1.68 -8.58 -0.89
CA ILE A 13 -2.50 -7.46 -0.42
C ILE A 13 -3.86 -7.49 -1.10
N ASP A 14 -3.91 -7.58 -2.44
CA ASP A 14 -5.17 -7.60 -3.19
C ASP A 14 -6.06 -8.79 -2.79
N ARG A 15 -5.46 -9.98 -2.66
CA ARG A 15 -6.16 -11.17 -2.15
C ARG A 15 -6.72 -10.93 -0.75
N THR A 16 -5.92 -10.35 0.15
CA THR A 16 -6.36 -10.05 1.53
C THR A 16 -7.53 -9.06 1.55
N ILE A 17 -7.50 -8.03 0.69
CA ILE A 17 -8.62 -7.09 0.55
C ILE A 17 -9.89 -7.82 0.11
N LYS A 18 -9.80 -8.61 -0.98
CA LYS A 18 -10.96 -9.35 -1.54
C LYS A 18 -11.52 -10.41 -0.59
N GLU A 19 -10.67 -11.07 0.18
CA GLU A 19 -11.08 -12.08 1.18
C GLU A 19 -11.74 -11.44 2.40
N LYS A 20 -11.19 -10.34 2.93
CA LYS A 20 -11.75 -9.66 4.11
C LYS A 20 -12.99 -8.82 3.78
N TYR A 21 -13.05 -8.28 2.56
CA TYR A 21 -14.11 -7.38 2.10
C TYR A 21 -14.63 -7.83 0.73
N PRO A 22 -15.45 -8.90 0.67
CA PRO A 22 -16.03 -9.38 -0.59
C PRO A 22 -16.93 -8.36 -1.30
N ASP A 23 -17.39 -7.35 -0.57
CA ASP A 23 -18.17 -6.20 -1.06
C ASP A 23 -17.30 -5.05 -1.59
N PHE A 24 -15.97 -5.16 -1.55
CA PHE A 24 -15.06 -4.13 -2.04
C PHE A 24 -15.36 -3.79 -3.50
N ASN A 25 -15.65 -2.52 -3.75
CA ASN A 25 -15.95 -2.03 -5.09
C ASN A 25 -14.88 -1.03 -5.53
N PRO A 26 -14.01 -1.35 -6.51
CA PRO A 26 -12.92 -0.47 -6.93
C PRO A 26 -13.40 0.88 -7.52
N ASN A 27 -14.68 1.03 -7.87
CA ASN A 27 -15.24 2.29 -8.37
C ASN A 27 -15.77 3.21 -7.25
N MET A 28 -16.05 2.64 -6.08
CA MET A 28 -16.68 3.34 -4.94
C MET A 28 -15.73 3.46 -3.74
N ASP A 29 -14.97 2.40 -3.49
CA ASP A 29 -14.03 2.29 -2.40
C ASP A 29 -12.63 2.75 -2.82
N PHE A 30 -11.92 3.35 -1.87
CA PHE A 30 -10.54 3.77 -2.00
C PHE A 30 -9.60 2.77 -1.33
N VAL A 31 -8.34 2.74 -1.78
CA VAL A 31 -7.25 2.05 -1.07
C VAL A 31 -6.20 3.08 -0.69
N TYR A 32 -5.92 3.18 0.60
CA TYR A 32 -4.89 4.05 1.16
C TYR A 32 -3.76 3.21 1.75
N PHE A 33 -2.55 3.40 1.24
CA PHE A 33 -1.32 2.80 1.74
C PHE A 33 -0.67 3.73 2.75
N HIS A 34 -0.52 3.29 3.99
CA HIS A 34 0.15 4.07 5.02
C HIS A 34 1.62 3.66 5.14
N GLY A 35 2.50 4.60 4.82
CA GLY A 35 3.93 4.48 5.06
C GLY A 35 4.69 3.59 4.08
N ALA A 36 5.96 3.39 4.39
CA ALA A 36 6.89 2.57 3.64
C ALA A 36 7.42 1.42 4.51
N SER A 37 7.63 0.27 3.88
CA SER A 37 8.15 -0.92 4.53
C SER A 37 9.65 -0.72 4.80
N PRO A 38 10.16 -1.11 5.99
CA PRO A 38 11.56 -0.91 6.36
C PRO A 38 12.53 -1.46 5.30
N GLU A 39 13.61 -0.73 5.01
CA GLU A 39 14.62 -1.17 4.03
C GLU A 39 15.21 -2.55 4.35
N SER A 40 15.28 -2.92 5.63
CA SER A 40 15.75 -4.22 6.09
C SER A 40 15.01 -5.39 5.44
N ASN A 41 13.71 -5.22 5.15
CA ASN A 41 12.86 -6.25 4.55
C ASN A 41 13.23 -6.57 3.10
N TYR A 42 14.01 -5.72 2.43
CA TYR A 42 14.36 -5.86 1.01
C TYR A 42 15.87 -5.83 0.74
N SER A 43 16.68 -5.70 1.79
CA SER A 43 18.14 -5.63 1.73
C SER A 43 18.78 -6.83 1.02
N THR A 44 18.16 -8.01 1.08
CA THR A 44 18.62 -9.24 0.42
C THR A 44 18.35 -9.28 -1.09
N PHE A 45 17.53 -8.37 -1.61
CA PHE A 45 17.17 -8.30 -3.03
C PHE A 45 17.85 -7.14 -3.78
N LYS A 46 18.54 -6.24 -3.06
CA LYS A 46 19.35 -5.17 -3.66
C LYS A 46 20.61 -5.77 -4.30
N LEU A 47 20.96 -5.29 -5.50
CA LEU A 47 22.26 -5.57 -6.09
C LEU A 47 23.34 -4.79 -5.32
N PRO A 48 24.55 -5.34 -5.13
CA PRO A 48 25.66 -4.59 -4.55
C PRO A 48 25.89 -3.29 -5.34
N SER A 49 26.05 -2.17 -4.63
CA SER A 49 26.36 -0.85 -5.21
C SER A 49 25.25 -0.19 -6.05
N SER A 50 23.98 -0.49 -5.78
CA SER A 50 22.84 0.17 -6.43
C SER A 50 21.88 0.81 -5.41
N ASP A 51 21.86 2.14 -5.37
CA ASP A 51 20.96 2.92 -4.50
C ASP A 51 19.56 3.08 -5.10
N VAL A 52 19.42 2.99 -6.43
CA VAL A 52 18.19 3.33 -7.17
C VAL A 52 17.62 2.14 -7.94
N PHE A 53 18.47 1.31 -8.55
CA PHE A 53 18.03 0.13 -9.31
C PHE A 53 17.98 -1.08 -8.37
N GLY A 54 16.77 -1.52 -7.99
CA GLY A 54 16.59 -2.68 -7.12
C GLY A 54 15.89 -2.39 -5.77
N GLY A 55 15.41 -1.17 -5.54
CA GLY A 55 14.57 -0.84 -4.38
C GLY A 55 13.12 -1.30 -4.56
N SER A 56 12.47 -1.71 -3.46
CA SER A 56 11.04 -2.07 -3.46
C SER A 56 10.17 -0.84 -3.68
N LEU A 57 9.10 -0.96 -4.45
CA LEU A 57 8.06 0.07 -4.55
C LEU A 57 7.31 0.33 -3.23
N PHE A 58 7.31 -0.64 -2.31
CA PHE A 58 6.74 -0.49 -0.98
C PHE A 58 7.70 0.19 0.02
N THR A 59 8.96 0.39 -0.36
CA THR A 59 9.98 1.09 0.45
C THR A 59 10.33 2.45 -0.16
N TRP A 60 10.37 2.52 -1.48
CA TRP A 60 10.82 3.68 -2.22
C TRP A 60 9.82 4.84 -2.15
N ASP A 61 10.35 6.06 -2.25
CA ASP A 61 9.59 7.32 -2.23
C ASP A 61 8.74 7.53 -0.97
N GLY A 62 9.02 6.79 0.11
CA GLY A 62 8.30 6.90 1.37
C GLY A 62 6.86 6.37 1.31
N GLY A 63 6.54 5.43 0.41
CA GLY A 63 5.18 4.85 0.36
C GLY A 63 4.19 5.71 -0.43
N ASN A 64 4.63 6.21 -1.59
CA ASN A 64 3.83 7.05 -2.46
C ASN A 64 2.60 6.29 -2.99
N ASN A 65 1.41 6.68 -2.52
CA ASN A 65 0.14 6.04 -2.86
C ASN A 65 -0.11 5.97 -4.36
N TRP A 66 0.20 7.02 -5.11
CA TRP A 66 -0.01 7.05 -6.56
C TRP A 66 0.88 6.04 -7.28
N ARG A 67 2.13 5.89 -6.85
CA ARG A 67 3.05 4.91 -7.43
C ARG A 67 2.65 3.48 -7.09
N ILE A 68 2.27 3.23 -5.84
CA ILE A 68 1.81 1.91 -5.41
C ILE A 68 0.53 1.52 -6.17
N VAL A 69 -0.49 2.38 -6.20
CA VAL A 69 -1.73 2.11 -6.95
C VAL A 69 -1.46 1.88 -8.44
N ASN A 70 -0.58 2.68 -9.06
CA ASN A 70 -0.19 2.46 -10.45
C ASN A 70 0.54 1.14 -10.67
N PHE A 71 1.38 0.70 -9.72
CA PHE A 71 2.03 -0.61 -9.82
C PHE A 71 1.03 -1.76 -9.84
N PHE A 72 -0.01 -1.71 -9.00
CA PHE A 72 -1.09 -2.70 -9.04
C PHE A 72 -1.79 -2.71 -10.41
N ARG A 73 -2.08 -1.52 -10.96
CA ARG A 73 -2.75 -1.38 -12.26
C ARG A 73 -1.92 -1.89 -13.42
N VAL A 74 -0.65 -1.47 -13.52
CA VAL A 74 0.23 -1.84 -14.65
C VAL A 74 0.54 -3.34 -14.70
N ASN A 75 0.49 -4.02 -13.54
CA ASN A 75 0.76 -5.45 -13.43
C ASN A 75 -0.52 -6.30 -13.34
N ASP A 76 -1.69 -5.74 -13.65
CA ASP A 76 -2.99 -6.43 -13.66
C ASP A 76 -3.32 -7.15 -12.34
N VAL A 77 -2.96 -6.55 -11.20
CA VAL A 77 -3.26 -7.08 -9.85
C VAL A 77 -4.59 -6.53 -9.35
N GLY A 78 -4.78 -5.22 -9.45
CA GLY A 78 -5.96 -4.53 -8.94
C GLY A 78 -6.08 -3.12 -9.53
N TYR A 79 -7.32 -2.67 -9.72
CA TYR A 79 -7.66 -1.38 -10.34
C TYR A 79 -8.23 -0.41 -9.32
N TYR A 80 -7.42 -0.03 -8.32
CA TYR A 80 -7.89 0.84 -7.25
C TYR A 80 -8.00 2.31 -7.68
N LYS A 81 -8.92 3.03 -7.03
CA LYS A 81 -8.97 4.50 -7.08
C LYS A 81 -7.80 5.09 -6.30
N PHE A 82 -7.28 6.20 -6.82
CA PHE A 82 -6.36 7.02 -6.04
C PHE A 82 -7.10 7.62 -4.86
N MET A 83 -6.43 7.71 -3.72
CA MET A 83 -6.96 8.44 -2.58
C MET A 83 -6.89 9.93 -2.90
N ASP A 84 -7.98 10.49 -3.44
CA ASP A 84 -8.14 11.89 -3.84
C ASP A 84 -9.32 12.60 -3.13
N ASP A 85 -10.03 11.89 -2.26
CA ASP A 85 -11.16 12.42 -1.48
C ASP A 85 -10.78 12.67 -0.02
N LYS A 86 -10.69 13.96 0.35
CA LYS A 86 -10.32 14.38 1.72
C LYS A 86 -11.34 13.94 2.79
N PRO A 87 -12.67 14.06 2.62
CA PRO A 87 -13.64 13.60 3.62
C PRO A 87 -13.51 12.11 3.96
N SER A 88 -13.40 11.24 2.95
CA SER A 88 -13.16 9.81 3.14
C SER A 88 -11.83 9.56 3.86
N PHE A 89 -10.77 10.32 3.53
CA PHE A 89 -9.48 10.22 4.21
C PHE A 89 -9.56 10.61 5.69
N ASP A 90 -10.16 11.76 5.98
CA ASP A 90 -10.28 12.28 7.35
C ASP A 90 -11.06 11.31 8.25
N GLN A 91 -12.04 10.59 7.71
CA GLN A 91 -12.79 9.56 8.43
C GLN A 91 -11.93 8.33 8.80
N ALA A 92 -10.92 8.01 7.99
CA ALA A 92 -10.16 6.77 8.09
C ALA A 92 -8.79 6.95 8.75
N LYS A 93 -8.14 8.11 8.60
CA LYS A 93 -6.73 8.34 8.93
C LYS A 93 -6.35 8.00 10.38
N ASP A 94 -7.25 8.24 11.33
CA ASP A 94 -6.97 8.02 12.76
C ASP A 94 -7.11 6.52 13.16
N SER A 95 -7.60 5.66 12.26
CA SER A 95 -7.67 4.21 12.49
C SER A 95 -6.35 3.47 12.24
N VAL A 96 -5.33 4.15 11.72
CA VAL A 96 -4.06 3.53 11.30
C VAL A 96 -3.23 3.05 12.49
N ASP A 97 -3.16 3.82 13.58
CA ASP A 97 -2.23 3.59 14.68
C ASP A 97 -2.43 2.22 15.36
N ALA A 98 -3.67 1.75 15.42
CA ALA A 98 -4.03 0.46 16.00
C ALA A 98 -3.74 -0.74 15.09
N LEU A 99 -3.34 -0.51 13.83
CA LEU A 99 -3.05 -1.59 12.89
C LEU A 99 -1.63 -2.13 13.08
N PRO A 100 -1.43 -3.45 13.01
CA PRO A 100 -0.09 -4.00 12.81
C PRO A 100 0.43 -3.63 11.42
N ILE A 101 1.72 -3.79 11.19
CA ILE A 101 2.32 -3.60 9.87
C ILE A 101 2.18 -4.88 9.03
N TRP A 102 1.98 -4.72 7.73
CA TRP A 102 2.10 -5.79 6.73
C TRP A 102 3.43 -6.56 6.89
N PRO A 103 3.49 -7.90 6.82
CA PRO A 103 2.54 -8.83 6.17
C PRO A 103 1.43 -9.41 7.06
N ASN A 104 1.15 -8.82 8.22
CA ASN A 104 0.02 -9.26 9.03
C ASN A 104 -1.31 -8.96 8.28
N PRO A 105 -2.22 -9.94 8.06
CA PRO A 105 -3.51 -9.68 7.40
C PRO A 105 -4.40 -8.66 8.12
N ASN A 106 -4.16 -8.41 9.41
CA ASN A 106 -4.82 -7.36 10.18
C ASN A 106 -4.26 -5.96 9.93
N ALA A 107 -3.18 -5.83 9.15
CA ALA A 107 -2.69 -4.55 8.63
C ALA A 107 -3.63 -3.95 7.57
N VAL A 108 -4.59 -4.73 7.08
CA VAL A 108 -5.64 -4.31 6.15
C VAL A 108 -6.95 -4.11 6.90
N LYS A 109 -7.51 -2.90 6.84
CA LYS A 109 -8.77 -2.53 7.50
C LYS A 109 -9.62 -1.61 6.65
N LYS A 110 -10.89 -1.95 6.45
CA LYS A 110 -11.91 -1.05 5.85
C LYS A 110 -12.54 -0.16 6.92
N VAL A 111 -12.59 1.15 6.67
CA VAL A 111 -13.27 2.17 7.48
C VAL A 111 -14.09 3.03 6.53
N GLY A 112 -15.42 2.94 6.61
CA GLY A 112 -16.30 3.53 5.61
C GLY A 112 -16.01 2.95 4.21
N ASN A 113 -15.74 3.83 3.24
CA ASN A 113 -15.34 3.46 1.88
C ASN A 113 -13.82 3.45 1.67
N VAL A 114 -13.00 3.49 2.72
CA VAL A 114 -11.53 3.47 2.60
C VAL A 114 -10.99 2.16 3.15
N VAL A 115 -10.24 1.44 2.33
CA VAL A 115 -9.42 0.30 2.76
C VAL A 115 -8.01 0.81 3.05
N ILE A 116 -7.63 0.80 4.32
CA ILE A 116 -6.29 1.13 4.79
C ILE A 116 -5.42 -0.12 4.69
N VAL A 117 -4.20 0.03 4.16
CA VAL A 117 -3.14 -0.98 4.18
C VAL A 117 -1.91 -0.36 4.87
N LYS A 118 -1.60 -0.80 6.10
CA LYS A 118 -0.44 -0.29 6.85
C LYS A 118 0.85 -1.01 6.44
N ILE A 119 1.71 -0.30 5.71
CA ILE A 119 2.97 -0.81 5.16
C ILE A 119 4.17 -0.40 6.02
N GLY A 120 4.09 0.73 6.73
CA GLY A 120 5.12 1.21 7.65
C GLY A 120 4.54 1.87 8.90
N GLU A 121 5.39 2.19 9.89
CA GLU A 121 4.96 2.93 11.09
C GLU A 121 4.66 4.38 10.75
N ASN A 122 5.61 5.03 10.07
CA ASN A 122 5.53 6.45 9.77
C ASN A 122 4.62 6.68 8.56
N LYS A 123 3.89 7.79 8.60
CA LYS A 123 3.13 8.26 7.46
C LYS A 123 4.04 8.40 6.23
N GLY A 124 3.51 7.99 5.08
CA GLY A 124 4.23 8.06 3.83
C GLY A 124 4.20 9.43 3.17
N THR A 125 4.48 9.46 1.87
CA THR A 125 4.32 10.68 1.04
C THR A 125 2.93 11.29 1.26
N PRO A 126 2.83 12.62 1.48
CA PRO A 126 1.54 13.29 1.59
C PRO A 126 0.66 13.06 0.36
N LEU A 127 -0.65 12.91 0.59
CA LEU A 127 -1.64 12.92 -0.49
C LEU A 127 -1.82 14.34 -1.04
N PRO A 128 -2.34 14.53 -2.27
CA PRO A 128 -2.42 15.84 -2.92
C PRO A 128 -3.23 16.91 -2.18
N PHE A 129 -4.09 16.51 -1.23
CA PHE A 129 -5.01 17.37 -0.50
C PHE A 129 -4.63 17.58 0.98
N GLU A 130 -3.48 17.06 1.40
CA GLU A 130 -2.94 17.21 2.76
C GLU A 130 -1.96 18.38 2.85
#